data_AF-A0A8S3IQY4-F1
#
_entry.id   AF-A0A8S3IQY4-F1
#
_cell.length_a   1.000
_cell.length_b   1.000
_cell.length_c   1.000
_cell.angle_alpha   90.00
_cell.angle_beta   90.00
_cell.angle_gamma   90.00
#
_symmetry.space_group_name_H-M   'P 1'
#
loop_
_entity.id
_entity.type
_entity.pdbx_description
1 polymer ?
#
loop_
_entity_poly.entity_id
_entity_poly.type
_entity_poly.pdbx_seq_one_letter_code
_entity_poly.pdbx_strand_id
1 'polypeptide(L)'
;MESIPAYQLGGVIIPRRLRKRRSSMIALNDPITLIVTLDRYLEAKGELYMDDGYTYDYRRKRQLVHRRFIFKNNELRSKSLDTSSKFVTEAWIERIIVLGYPKNPNKVIINSGDKHATPLHSYQAATHTLVIRRPGPLVTSDWTLTIS
;
A
#
# COMPACT_ATOMS: atom_id res chain seq x y z
N MET A 1 -21.36 -23.81 -7.06
CA MET A 1 -20.58 -23.67 -5.81
C MET A 1 -19.51 -22.64 -6.10
N GLU A 2 -19.66 -21.39 -5.65
CA GLU A 2 -18.82 -20.25 -6.10
C GLU A 2 -18.12 -19.48 -4.97
N SER A 3 -18.29 -19.87 -3.70
CA SER A 3 -17.72 -19.15 -2.56
C SER A 3 -16.47 -19.81 -2.01
N ILE A 4 -15.40 -19.02 -1.83
CA ILE A 4 -14.24 -19.37 -1.01
C ILE A 4 -14.26 -18.45 0.22
N PRO A 5 -14.53 -18.97 1.44
CA PRO A 5 -14.54 -18.15 2.63
C PRO A 5 -13.11 -17.68 2.98
N ALA A 6 -12.90 -16.37 3.00
CA ALA A 6 -11.63 -15.76 3.38
C ALA A 6 -11.90 -14.46 4.15
N TYR A 7 -11.09 -14.22 5.18
CA TYR A 7 -11.24 -13.08 6.08
C TYR A 7 -9.89 -12.40 6.28
N GLN A 8 -9.89 -11.08 6.39
CA GLN A 8 -8.71 -10.28 6.74
C GLN A 8 -8.90 -9.73 8.16
N LEU A 9 -7.92 -9.94 9.03
CA LEU A 9 -7.94 -9.44 10.41
C LEU A 9 -7.88 -7.91 10.44
N GLY A 10 -8.52 -7.29 11.44
CA GLY A 10 -8.30 -5.87 11.75
C GLY A 10 -6.88 -5.61 12.22
N GLY A 11 -6.34 -4.43 11.96
CA GLY A 11 -4.98 -4.05 12.33
C GLY A 11 -3.91 -4.41 11.29
N VAL A 12 -4.29 -4.84 10.09
CA VAL A 12 -3.37 -5.40 9.09
C VAL A 12 -3.43 -4.65 7.77
N ILE A 13 -2.26 -4.44 7.15
CA ILE A 13 -2.13 -3.89 5.80
C ILE A 13 -1.58 -4.98 4.88
N ILE A 14 -2.36 -5.36 3.86
CA ILE A 14 -1.96 -6.36 2.86
C ILE A 14 -1.72 -5.68 1.51
N PRO A 15 -0.47 -5.68 0.99
CA PRO A 15 -0.20 -5.25 -0.37
C PRO A 15 -0.65 -6.32 -1.38
N ARG A 16 -1.32 -5.91 -2.46
CA ARG A 16 -1.77 -6.82 -3.53
C ARG A 16 -1.54 -6.21 -4.91
N ARG A 17 -1.14 -7.05 -5.86
CA ARG A 17 -1.22 -6.74 -7.29
C ARG A 17 -2.58 -7.20 -7.80
N LEU A 18 -3.47 -6.25 -8.10
CA LEU A 18 -4.84 -6.56 -8.51
C LEU A 18 -4.99 -6.74 -10.04
N ARG A 19 -3.97 -6.38 -10.81
CA ARG A 19 -3.93 -6.65 -12.25
C ARG A 19 -3.60 -8.12 -12.46
N LYS A 20 -4.58 -8.90 -12.90
CA LYS A 20 -4.38 -10.31 -13.23
C LYS A 20 -3.48 -10.40 -14.46
N ARG A 21 -2.41 -11.19 -14.39
CA ARG A 21 -1.48 -11.46 -15.49
C ARG A 21 -1.42 -12.96 -15.77
N ARG A 22 -0.81 -13.32 -16.90
CA ARG A 22 -0.59 -14.71 -17.31
C ARG A 22 0.49 -15.43 -16.49
N SER A 23 1.40 -14.67 -15.87
CA SER A 23 2.44 -15.19 -14.98
C SER A 23 2.85 -14.14 -13.93
N SER A 24 3.49 -14.59 -12.86
CA SER A 24 4.03 -13.72 -11.80
C SER A 24 5.15 -12.80 -12.32
N MET A 25 5.99 -13.30 -13.24
CA MET A 25 7.10 -12.54 -13.81
C MET A 25 6.62 -11.30 -14.58
N ILE A 26 5.53 -11.40 -15.33
CA ILE A 26 4.93 -10.25 -16.04
C ILE A 26 4.28 -9.27 -15.05
N ALA A 27 3.83 -9.77 -13.90
CA ALA A 27 3.24 -8.93 -12.85
C ALA A 27 4.27 -8.23 -11.97
N LEU A 28 5.57 -8.50 -12.10
CA LEU A 28 6.59 -8.03 -11.16
C LEU A 28 6.55 -6.50 -10.97
N ASN A 29 6.45 -5.75 -12.07
CA ASN A 29 6.41 -4.29 -12.06
C ASN A 29 4.97 -3.72 -12.06
N ASP A 30 3.94 -4.55 -11.90
CA ASP A 30 2.58 -4.05 -11.77
C ASP A 30 2.41 -3.22 -10.49
N PRO A 31 1.54 -2.21 -10.52
CA PRO A 31 1.29 -1.38 -9.37
C PRO A 31 0.56 -2.13 -8.25
N ILE A 32 0.74 -1.60 -7.06
CA ILE A 32 0.28 -2.20 -5.81
C ILE A 32 -0.96 -1.48 -5.31
N THR A 33 -1.93 -2.26 -4.86
CA THR A 33 -3.05 -1.82 -4.04
C THR A 33 -2.76 -2.19 -2.58
N LEU A 34 -2.88 -1.23 -1.67
CA LEU A 34 -2.82 -1.50 -0.23
C LEU A 34 -4.24 -1.71 0.31
N ILE A 35 -4.51 -2.88 0.88
CA ILE A 35 -5.75 -3.15 1.62
C ILE A 35 -5.46 -2.98 3.11
N VAL A 36 -5.98 -1.91 3.68
CA VAL A 36 -5.83 -1.50 5.08
C VAL A 36 -7.10 -1.90 5.81
N THR A 37 -7.03 -2.86 6.72
CA THR A 37 -8.13 -3.20 7.63
C THR A 37 -7.83 -2.62 9.00
N LEU A 38 -8.67 -1.69 9.45
CA LEU A 38 -8.48 -1.03 10.74
C LEU A 38 -8.90 -1.96 11.90
N ASP A 39 -8.18 -1.88 13.01
CA ASP A 39 -8.61 -2.48 14.27
C ASP A 39 -9.55 -1.55 15.06
N ARG A 40 -9.90 -1.95 16.28
CA ARG A 40 -10.76 -1.18 17.19
C ARG A 40 -10.17 0.18 17.60
N TYR A 41 -8.86 0.39 17.41
CA TYR A 41 -8.16 1.63 17.69
C TYR A 41 -7.95 2.49 16.45
N LEU A 42 -8.53 2.09 15.31
CA LEU A 42 -8.32 2.71 14.01
C LEU A 42 -6.85 2.68 13.57
N GLU A 43 -6.14 1.60 13.93
CA GLU A 43 -4.74 1.40 13.57
C GLU A 43 -4.61 0.20 12.63
N ALA A 44 -3.53 0.19 11.83
CA ALA A 44 -3.13 -0.97 11.05
C ALA A 44 -1.64 -0.94 10.73
N LYS A 45 -1.04 -2.11 10.55
CA LYS A 45 0.36 -2.23 10.13
C LYS A 45 0.55 -3.35 9.13
N GLY A 46 1.55 -3.22 8.27
CA GLY A 46 1.93 -4.28 7.35
C GLY A 46 3.27 -4.01 6.71
N GLU A 47 3.76 -4.98 5.97
CA GLU A 47 5.04 -4.89 5.30
C GLU A 47 4.92 -5.36 3.85
N LEU A 48 5.85 -4.89 3.03
CA LEU A 48 6.05 -5.35 1.67
C LEU A 48 7.52 -5.67 1.47
N TYR A 49 7.80 -6.88 1.02
CA TYR A 49 9.09 -7.29 0.49
C TYR A 49 8.96 -7.49 -1.04
N MET A 50 9.97 -7.05 -1.79
CA MET A 50 10.04 -7.26 -3.24
C MET A 50 11.50 -7.20 -3.72
N ASP A 51 11.93 -8.16 -4.53
CA ASP A 51 13.21 -8.15 -5.25
C ASP A 51 12.97 -8.56 -6.72
N ASP A 52 13.99 -9.02 -7.43
CA ASP A 52 13.84 -9.52 -8.80
C ASP A 52 13.06 -10.86 -8.88
N GLY A 53 12.93 -11.57 -7.75
CA GLY A 53 12.21 -12.84 -7.63
C GLY A 53 12.93 -14.09 -8.12
N TYR A 54 14.18 -13.99 -8.61
CA TYR A 54 14.89 -15.16 -9.17
C TYR A 54 16.40 -15.20 -8.91
N THR A 55 17.04 -14.12 -8.45
CA THR A 55 18.47 -14.13 -8.10
C THR A 55 18.70 -14.05 -6.59
N TYR A 56 19.98 -14.10 -6.19
CA TYR A 56 20.40 -13.86 -4.81
C TYR A 56 20.90 -12.41 -4.58
N ASP A 57 20.60 -11.48 -5.49
CA ASP A 57 21.10 -10.10 -5.40
C ASP A 57 20.50 -9.33 -4.21
N TYR A 58 19.34 -9.75 -3.69
CA TYR A 58 18.83 -9.26 -2.40
C TYR A 58 19.85 -9.47 -1.26
N ARG A 59 20.55 -10.61 -1.25
CA ARG A 59 21.56 -10.97 -0.23
C ARG A 59 22.94 -10.41 -0.56
N ARG A 60 23.35 -10.49 -1.83
CA ARG A 60 24.72 -10.15 -2.27
C ARG A 60 24.91 -8.66 -2.52
N LYS A 61 23.87 -7.99 -3.04
CA LYS A 61 23.93 -6.60 -3.54
C LYS A 61 22.89 -5.68 -2.90
N ARG A 62 22.07 -6.19 -1.96
CA ARG A 62 20.95 -5.46 -1.34
C ARG A 62 19.97 -4.91 -2.38
N GLN A 63 19.69 -5.70 -3.41
CA GLN A 63 18.70 -5.37 -4.44
C GLN A 63 17.31 -5.87 -4.02
N LEU A 64 16.70 -5.19 -3.06
CA LEU A 64 15.36 -5.47 -2.57
C LEU A 64 14.62 -4.22 -2.10
N VAL A 65 13.31 -4.24 -2.05
CA VAL A 65 12.45 -3.25 -1.43
C VAL A 65 11.83 -3.89 -0.20
N HIS A 66 12.09 -3.32 0.98
CA HIS A 66 11.44 -3.71 2.22
C HIS A 66 10.79 -2.49 2.85
N ARG A 67 9.47 -2.44 2.82
CA ARG A 67 8.66 -1.30 3.28
C ARG A 67 7.85 -1.70 4.50
N ARG A 68 7.74 -0.77 5.44
CA ARG A 68 6.74 -0.81 6.52
C ARG A 68 5.65 0.22 6.26
N PHE A 69 4.42 -0.25 6.32
CA PHE A 69 3.21 0.58 6.30
C PHE A 69 2.63 0.66 7.70
N ILE A 70 2.30 1.86 8.15
CA ILE A 70 1.64 2.10 9.44
C ILE A 70 0.50 3.10 9.21
N PHE A 71 -0.72 2.68 9.53
CA PHE A 71 -1.89 3.54 9.64
C PHE A 71 -2.13 3.85 11.12
N LYS A 72 -2.12 5.13 11.49
CA LYS A 72 -2.45 5.62 12.83
C LYS A 72 -2.81 7.10 12.77
N ASN A 73 -3.75 7.55 13.60
CA ASN A 73 -4.13 8.97 13.71
C ASN A 73 -4.53 9.60 12.35
N ASN A 74 -5.34 8.90 11.55
CA ASN A 74 -5.74 9.32 10.19
C ASN A 74 -4.57 9.52 9.22
N GLU A 75 -3.44 8.87 9.49
CA GLU A 75 -2.24 8.98 8.68
C GLU A 75 -1.70 7.60 8.30
N LEU A 76 -1.42 7.39 7.02
CA LEU A 76 -0.74 6.21 6.49
C LEU A 76 0.68 6.57 6.08
N ARG A 77 1.67 5.97 6.74
CA ARG A 77 3.10 6.16 6.45
C ARG A 77 3.67 4.95 5.73
N SER A 78 4.55 5.20 4.77
CA SER A 78 5.45 4.22 4.16
C SER A 78 6.89 4.59 4.52
N LYS A 79 7.61 3.68 5.18
CA LYS A 79 9.03 3.84 5.53
C LYS A 79 9.88 2.67 5.05
N SER A 80 11.10 2.96 4.58
CA SER A 80 12.05 1.91 4.23
C SER A 80 12.57 1.21 5.49
N LEU A 81 12.62 -0.11 5.44
CA LEU A 81 13.32 -0.93 6.44
C LEU A 81 14.76 -1.25 6.00
N ASP A 82 15.07 -1.08 4.71
CA ASP A 82 16.43 -1.06 4.18
C ASP A 82 16.65 0.24 3.42
N THR A 83 17.38 1.18 4.03
CA THR A 83 17.72 2.48 3.41
C THR A 83 18.92 2.40 2.47
N SER A 84 19.64 1.27 2.45
CA SER A 84 20.84 1.07 1.62
C SER A 84 20.55 0.38 0.29
N SER A 85 19.29 -0.03 0.07
CA SER A 85 18.87 -0.70 -1.15
C SER A 85 19.04 0.18 -2.39
N LYS A 86 19.43 -0.47 -3.49
CA LYS A 86 19.53 0.13 -4.83
C LYS A 86 18.58 -0.53 -5.84
N PHE A 87 17.54 -1.20 -5.36
CA PHE A 87 16.58 -1.84 -6.24
C PHE A 87 15.78 -0.82 -7.04
N VAL A 88 15.73 -1.01 -8.35
CA VAL A 88 14.99 -0.14 -9.28
C VAL A 88 13.76 -0.89 -9.77
N THR A 89 12.62 -0.23 -9.74
CA THR A 89 11.33 -0.80 -10.15
C THR A 89 10.37 0.31 -10.56
N GLU A 90 9.48 -0.01 -11.49
CA GLU A 90 8.39 0.88 -11.94
C GLU A 90 7.12 0.71 -11.09
N ALA A 91 7.12 -0.25 -10.16
CA ALA A 91 5.97 -0.49 -9.29
C ALA A 91 5.68 0.73 -8.41
N TRP A 92 4.42 1.16 -8.44
CA TRP A 92 3.91 2.32 -7.70
C TRP A 92 2.61 1.99 -6.98
N ILE A 93 2.21 2.84 -6.03
CA ILE A 93 0.95 2.65 -5.29
C ILE A 93 -0.21 3.20 -6.13
N GLU A 94 -1.01 2.31 -6.73
CA GLU A 94 -2.15 2.72 -7.57
C GLU A 94 -3.43 2.99 -6.78
N ARG A 95 -3.58 2.35 -5.62
CA ARG A 95 -4.84 2.39 -4.86
C ARG A 95 -4.59 2.08 -3.39
N ILE A 96 -5.32 2.74 -2.52
CA ILE A 96 -5.38 2.43 -1.10
C ILE A 96 -6.86 2.23 -0.75
N ILE A 97 -7.17 1.10 -0.13
CA ILE A 97 -8.51 0.74 0.32
C ILE A 97 -8.46 0.62 1.83
N VAL A 98 -9.19 1.49 2.54
CA VAL A 98 -9.28 1.47 4.00
C VAL A 98 -10.66 0.96 4.40
N LEU A 99 -10.67 -0.21 5.02
CA LEU A 99 -11.87 -0.88 5.54
C LEU A 99 -12.04 -0.55 7.02
N GLY A 100 -13.27 -0.23 7.42
CA GLY A 100 -13.60 0.21 8.78
C GLY A 100 -13.30 1.69 9.04
N TYR A 101 -13.16 2.51 7.99
CA TYR A 101 -12.96 3.95 8.15
C TYR A 101 -14.29 4.61 8.58
N PRO A 102 -14.33 5.41 9.67
CA PRO A 102 -15.59 5.72 10.35
C PRO A 102 -16.48 6.74 9.63
N LYS A 103 -15.91 7.62 8.80
CA LYS A 103 -16.65 8.71 8.15
C LYS A 103 -16.08 9.04 6.78
N ASN A 104 -16.88 9.68 5.93
CA ASN A 104 -16.38 10.24 4.69
C ASN A 104 -15.40 11.39 4.99
N PRO A 105 -14.14 11.34 4.55
CA PRO A 105 -13.23 12.47 4.72
C PRO A 105 -13.52 13.58 3.71
N ASN A 106 -13.21 14.81 4.10
CA ASN A 106 -13.30 15.97 3.23
C ASN A 106 -12.11 16.02 2.28
N LYS A 107 -10.92 15.65 2.76
CA LYS A 107 -9.70 15.77 1.99
C LYS A 107 -8.73 14.62 2.29
N VAL A 108 -8.00 14.22 1.25
CA VAL A 108 -6.86 13.30 1.35
C VAL A 108 -5.65 13.99 0.73
N ILE A 109 -4.54 14.03 1.44
CA ILE A 109 -3.29 14.63 0.99
C ILE A 109 -2.19 13.59 1.06
N ILE A 110 -1.35 13.52 0.04
CA ILE A 110 -0.15 12.68 0.07
C ILE A 110 1.10 13.54 -0.13
N ASN A 111 2.11 13.26 0.70
CA ASN A 111 3.41 13.92 0.72
C ASN A 111 4.49 12.86 0.46
N SER A 112 5.34 13.08 -0.53
CA SER A 112 6.43 12.17 -0.91
C SER A 112 7.67 13.00 -1.26
N GLY A 113 8.55 13.22 -0.27
CA GLY A 113 9.60 14.24 -0.38
C GLY A 113 8.97 15.61 -0.58
N ASP A 114 9.45 16.37 -1.57
CA ASP A 114 8.94 17.71 -1.90
C ASP A 114 7.66 17.68 -2.75
N LYS A 115 7.18 16.48 -3.13
CA LYS A 115 5.97 16.33 -3.94
C LYS A 115 4.73 16.22 -3.05
N HIS A 116 3.75 17.07 -3.35
CA HIS A 116 2.44 17.09 -2.70
C HIS A 116 1.36 16.80 -3.72
N ALA A 117 0.40 15.93 -3.39
CA ALA A 117 -0.77 15.66 -4.22
C ALA A 117 -2.04 15.48 -3.40
N THR A 118 -3.19 15.76 -4.01
CA THR A 118 -4.52 15.53 -3.42
C THR A 118 -5.21 14.46 -4.26
N PRO A 119 -5.04 13.16 -3.96
CA PRO A 119 -5.65 12.10 -4.75
C PRO A 119 -7.17 12.11 -4.62
N LEU A 120 -7.85 11.64 -5.66
CA LEU A 120 -9.30 11.44 -5.63
C LEU A 120 -9.66 10.34 -4.64
N HIS A 121 -10.71 10.55 -3.85
CA HIS A 121 -11.25 9.55 -2.93
C HIS A 121 -12.76 9.36 -3.09
N SER A 122 -13.24 8.21 -2.64
CA SER A 122 -14.66 7.87 -2.57
C SER A 122 -14.93 7.08 -1.30
N TYR A 123 -16.07 7.30 -0.67
CA TYR A 123 -16.46 6.63 0.57
C TYR A 123 -17.80 5.91 0.40
N GLN A 124 -17.87 4.67 0.87
CA GLN A 124 -19.07 3.86 0.89
C GLN A 124 -19.50 3.64 2.35
N ALA A 125 -20.57 4.32 2.76
CA ALA A 125 -21.09 4.28 4.13
C ALA A 125 -21.58 2.88 4.54
N ALA A 126 -22.24 2.16 3.64
CA ALA A 126 -22.78 0.82 3.93
C ALA A 126 -21.70 -0.19 4.37
N THR A 127 -20.46 -0.02 3.91
CA THR A 127 -19.34 -0.94 4.18
C THR A 127 -18.19 -0.25 4.92
N HIS A 128 -18.36 0.99 5.37
CA HIS A 128 -17.31 1.80 6.00
C HIS A 128 -15.98 1.75 5.23
N THR A 129 -16.06 1.90 3.91
CA THR A 129 -14.93 1.69 2.99
C THR A 129 -14.52 3.01 2.35
N LEU A 130 -13.28 3.43 2.58
CA LEU A 130 -12.65 4.55 1.90
C LEU A 130 -11.71 4.04 0.82
N VAL A 131 -11.89 4.51 -0.42
CA VAL A 131 -11.02 4.17 -1.56
C VAL A 131 -10.33 5.43 -2.04
N ILE A 132 -9.00 5.41 -2.04
CA ILE A 132 -8.14 6.47 -2.56
C ILE A 132 -7.55 5.98 -3.89
N ARG A 133 -7.79 6.76 -4.95
CA ARG A 133 -7.45 6.41 -6.33
C ARG A 133 -6.21 7.16 -6.79
N ARG A 134 -5.25 6.41 -7.37
CA ARG A 134 -4.00 6.92 -7.94
C ARG A 134 -3.22 7.84 -6.98
N PRO A 135 -2.85 7.39 -5.77
CA PRO A 135 -2.02 8.19 -4.87
C PRO A 135 -0.66 8.53 -5.48
N GLY A 136 -0.10 7.65 -6.33
CA GLY A 136 0.99 8.01 -7.23
C GLY A 136 2.45 7.75 -6.80
N PRO A 137 2.82 7.56 -5.51
CA PRO A 137 4.23 7.40 -5.16
C PRO A 137 4.75 6.04 -5.63
N LEU A 138 6.05 6.00 -5.95
CA LEU A 138 6.77 4.75 -6.19
C LEU A 138 6.81 3.93 -4.90
N VAL A 139 6.84 2.61 -5.05
CA VAL A 139 6.92 1.68 -3.90
C VAL A 139 8.22 1.83 -3.11
N THR A 140 9.28 2.32 -3.77
CA THR A 140 10.60 2.58 -3.21
C THR A 140 10.64 3.84 -2.34
N SER A 141 9.66 4.75 -2.49
CA SER A 141 9.68 6.05 -1.84
C SER A 141 9.08 6.04 -0.44
N ASP A 142 9.67 6.84 0.45
CA ASP A 142 9.02 7.28 1.69
C ASP A 142 7.92 8.28 1.38
N TRP A 143 6.74 8.04 1.96
CA TRP A 143 5.59 8.92 1.79
C TRP A 143 4.65 8.84 2.99
N THR A 144 3.85 9.89 3.13
CA THR A 144 2.82 10.04 4.15
C THR A 144 1.53 10.47 3.51
N LEU A 145 0.43 9.77 3.78
CA LEU A 145 -0.91 10.13 3.37
C LEU A 145 -1.71 10.53 4.61
N THR A 146 -2.25 11.75 4.61
CA THR A 146 -3.06 12.31 5.70
C THR A 146 -4.51 12.45 5.25
N ILE A 147 -5.44 12.07 6.12
CA ILE A 147 -6.89 12.08 5.88
C ILE A 147 -7.54 13.08 6.85
N SER A 148 -8.36 14.00 6.34
CA SER A 148 -9.07 15.02 7.14
C SER A 148 -10.55 15.14 6.81
#